data_AF-A0A3C0XIJ6-F1
#
_entry.id   AF-A0A3C0XIJ6-F1
#
_cell.length_a   1.000
_cell.length_b   1.000
_cell.length_c   1.000
_cell.angle_alpha   90.00
_cell.angle_beta   90.00
_cell.angle_gamma   90.00
#
_symmetry.space_group_name_H-M   'P 1'
#
loop_
_entity.id
_entity.type
_entity.pdbx_description
1 polymer ?
#
loop_
_entity_poly.entity_id
_entity_poly.type
_entity_poly.pdbx_seq_one_letter_code
_entity_poly.pdbx_strand_id
1 'polypeptide(L)' 'MGRLSPREREVLWLIRIGRSYGQVGVILGVTRGTVRTFVERAYRKLGIVSRREIPPIPPGPRV' A
#
# COMPACT_ATOMS: atom_id res chain seq x y z
N MET A 1 -16.76 -6.33 3.33
CA MET A 1 -15.68 -6.00 2.37
C MET A 1 -15.18 -4.59 2.67
N GLY A 2 -14.17 -4.46 3.52
CA GLY A 2 -13.70 -3.16 4.03
C GLY A 2 -12.91 -2.40 2.97
N ARG A 3 -13.47 -1.29 2.48
CA ARG A 3 -12.84 -0.40 1.50
C ARG A 3 -11.49 0.09 2.06
N LEU A 4 -10.41 -0.10 1.29
CA LEU A 4 -9.07 0.38 1.65
C LEU A 4 -9.13 1.88 1.94
N SER A 5 -8.42 2.32 2.98
CA SER A 5 -8.22 3.75 3.22
C SER A 5 -7.42 4.37 2.06
N PRO A 6 -7.50 5.68 1.85
CA PRO A 6 -6.70 6.37 0.83
C PRO A 6 -5.20 6.06 0.97
N ARG A 7 -4.68 6.06 2.20
CA ARG A 7 -3.27 5.74 2.51
C ARG A 7 -2.92 4.28 2.23
N GLU A 8 -3.78 3.34 2.59
CA GLU A 8 -3.55 1.92 2.29
C GLU A 8 -3.52 1.67 0.78
N ARG A 9 -4.40 2.35 0.03
CA ARG A 9 -4.43 2.28 -1.44
C ARG A 9 -3.17 2.86 -2.07
N GLU A 10 -2.72 4.04 -1.63
CA GLU A 10 -1.47 4.64 -2.10
C GLU A 10 -0.27 3.72 -1.88
N VAL A 11 -0.13 3.19 -0.66
CA VAL A 11 0.94 2.26 -0.30
C VAL A 11 0.92 1.02 -1.20
N LEU A 12 -0.25 0.38 -1.35
CA LEU A 12 -0.38 -0.80 -2.20
C LEU A 12 -0.10 -0.49 -3.66
N TRP A 13 -0.52 0.68 -4.16
CA TRP A 13 -0.31 1.07 -5.55
C TRP A 13 1.18 1.25 -5.84
N LEU A 14 1.90 1.93 -4.95
CA LEU A 14 3.35 2.11 -5.07
C LEU A 14 4.09 0.76 -5.03
N ILE A 15 3.66 -0.17 -4.18
CA ILE A 15 4.24 -1.52 -4.11
C ILE A 15 3.95 -2.32 -5.39
N ARG A 16 2.73 -2.21 -5.93
CA ARG A 16 2.32 -2.86 -7.18
C ARG A 16 3.21 -2.46 -8.35
N ILE A 17 3.57 -1.18 -8.46
CA ILE A 17 4.45 -0.65 -9.51
C ILE A 17 5.95 -0.88 -9.22
N GLY A 18 6.30 -1.63 -8.17
CA GLY A 18 7.67 -2.06 -7.89
C GLY A 18 8.45 -1.19 -6.91
N ARG A 19 7.82 -0.24 -6.21
CA ARG A 19 8.52 0.55 -5.18
C ARG A 19 8.80 -0.30 -3.93
N SER A 20 9.99 -0.11 -3.36
CA SER A 20 10.35 -0.68 -2.07
C SER A 20 9.68 0.07 -0.91
N TYR A 21 9.54 -0.56 0.26
CA TYR A 21 8.93 0.10 1.42
C TYR A 21 9.67 1.37 1.85
N GLY A 22 10.98 1.44 1.63
CA GLY A 22 11.76 2.66 1.88
C GLY A 22 11.36 3.80 0.93
N GLN A 23 11.28 3.52 -0.37
CA GLN A 23 10.84 4.49 -1.37
C GLN A 23 9.40 4.94 -1.13
N VAL A 24 8.50 4.02 -0.78
CA VAL A 24 7.11 4.34 -0.42
C VAL A 24 7.08 5.28 0.78
N GLY A 25 7.92 5.03 1.78
CA GLY A 25 8.03 5.90 2.96
C GLY A 25 8.45 7.32 2.58
N VAL A 26 9.49 7.45 1.75
CA VAL A 26 9.96 8.75 1.25
C VAL A 26 8.87 9.47 0.45
N ILE A 27 8.17 8.77 -0.45
CA ILE A 27 7.10 9.34 -1.29
C ILE A 27 5.92 9.83 -0.44
N LEU A 28 5.54 9.09 0.60
CA LEU A 28 4.38 9.40 1.42
C LEU A 28 4.70 10.25 2.66
N GLY A 29 5.97 10.56 2.91
CA GLY A 29 6.42 11.28 4.09
C GLY A 29 6.29 10.48 5.39
N VAL A 30 6.43 9.15 5.33
CA VAL A 30 6.29 8.25 6.50
C VAL A 30 7.49 7.32 6.64
N THR A 31 7.67 6.75 7.82
CA THR A 31 8.75 5.78 8.04
C THR A 31 8.49 4.45 7.33
N ARG A 32 9.54 3.69 7.04
CA ARG A 32 9.42 2.31 6.51
C ARG A 32 8.56 1.42 7.41
N GLY A 33 8.63 1.60 8.73
CA GLY A 33 7.80 0.87 9.69
C GLY A 33 6.31 1.20 9.52
N THR A 34 5.99 2.46 9.31
CA THR A 34 4.62 2.92 9.02
C THR A 34 4.10 2.32 7.72
N VAL A 35 4.92 2.27 6.67
CA VAL A 35 4.56 1.61 5.40
C VAL A 35 4.23 0.13 5.64
N ARG A 36 5.07 -0.59 6.38
CA ARG A 36 4.84 -2.01 6.70
C ARG A 36 3.48 -2.20 7.39
N THR A 37 3.17 -1.37 8.39
CA THR A 37 1.88 -1.43 9.10
C THR A 37 0.70 -1.18 8.15
N PHE A 38 0.81 -0.23 7.22
CA PHE A 38 -0.22 0.00 6.21
C PHE A 38 -0.39 -1.20 5.28
N VAL A 39 0.71 -1.82 4.83
CA VAL A 39 0.68 -3.03 4.00
C VAL A 39 -0.02 -4.17 4.73
N GLU A 40 0.38 -4.47 5.97
CA GLU A 40 -0.21 -5.57 6.75
C GLU A 40 -1.71 -5.36 6.97
N ARG A 41 -2.14 -4.12 7.28
CA ARG A 41 -3.56 -3.78 7.41
C ARG A 41 -4.30 -3.92 6.08
N ALA A 42 -3.71 -3.45 4.99
CA ALA A 42 -4.31 -3.51 3.66
C ALA A 42 -4.44 -4.97 3.18
N TYR A 43 -3.40 -5.79 3.40
CA TYR A 43 -3.38 -7.22 3.11
C TYR A 43 -4.46 -7.96 3.90
N ARG A 44 -4.56 -7.69 5.21
CA ARG A 44 -5.62 -8.26 6.05
C ARG A 44 -7.02 -7.86 5.57
N LYS A 45 -7.21 -6.63 5.09
CA LYS A 45 -8.50 -6.16 4.55
C LYS A 45 -8.86 -6.81 3.21
N LEU A 46 -7.86 -7.07 2.37
CA LEU A 46 -8.02 -7.71 1.07
C LEU A 46 -8.03 -9.25 1.15
N GLY A 47 -7.59 -9.82 2.27
CA GLY A 47 -7.44 -11.26 2.44
C GLY A 47 -6.27 -11.85 1.64
N ILE A 48 -5.25 -11.05 1.33
CA ILE A 48 -4.07 -11.47 0.56
C ILE A 48 -2.83 -11.55 1.45
N VAL A 49 -1.83 -12.32 1.03
CA VAL A 49 -0.55 -12.46 1.76
C VAL A 49 0.66 -12.02 0.94
N SER A 50 0.50 -11.83 -0.36
CA SER A 50 1.59 -11.48 -1.27
C SER A 50 1.31 -10.26 -2.14
N ARG A 51 2.37 -9.50 -2.45
CA ARG A 51 2.31 -8.39 -3.42
C ARG A 51 1.82 -8.80 -4.80
N ARG A 52 1.96 -10.09 -5.16
CA ARG A 52 1.51 -10.64 -6.45
C ARG A 52 0.00 -10.75 -6.53
N GLU A 53 -0.66 -10.88 -5.39
CA GLU A 53 -2.12 -11.00 -5.27
C GLU A 53 -2.81 -9.63 -5.20
N ILE A 54 -2.04 -8.53 -5.17
CA ILE A 54 -2.62 -7.18 -5.15
C ILE A 54 -3.43 -7.01 -6.45
N PRO A 55 -4.75 -6.80 -6.36
CA PRO A 55 -5.59 -6.63 -7.53
C PRO A 55 -5.20 -5.33 -8.26
N PRO A 56 -5.64 -5.13 -9.51
CA PRO A 56 -5.59 -3.82 -10.13
C PRO A 56 -6.27 -2.80 -9.23
N ILE A 57 -5.47 -1.89 -8.68
CA ILE A 57 -5.94 -0.80 -7.82
C ILE A 57 -5.67 0.50 -8.54
N PRO A 58 -6.66 1.42 -8.58
CA PRO A 58 -6.44 2.72 -9.19
C PRO A 58 -5.34 3.47 -8.42
N PRO A 59 -4.57 4.33 -9.12
CA PRO A 59 -3.60 5.18 -8.47
C PRO A 59 -4.25 5.91 -7.28
N GLY A 60 -3.51 6.00 -6.18
CA GLY A 60 -3.91 6.85 -5.07
C GLY A 60 -4.12 8.29 -5.54
N PRO A 61 -4.96 9.08 -4.85
CA PRO A 61 -5.09 10.50 -5.17
C PRO A 61 -3.70 11.13 -5.20
N ARG A 62 -3.40 11.89 -6.25
CA ARG A 62 -2.20 12.74 -6.24
C ARG A 62 -2.53 13.87 -5.28
N VAL A 63 -2.03 13.76 -4.03
CA VAL A 63 -1.97 14.90 -3.11
C VAL A 63 -1.21 16.04 -3.74
#